data_AF-A0A6I4ML57-F1
#
_entry.id   AF-A0A6I4ML57-F1
#
_cell.length_a   1.000
_cell.length_b   1.000
_cell.length_c   1.000
_cell.angle_alpha   90.00
_cell.angle_beta   90.00
_cell.angle_gamma   90.00
#
_symmetry.space_group_name_H-M   'P 1'
#
loop_
_entity.id
_entity.type
_entity.pdbx_description
1 polymer ?
#
loop_
_entity_poly.entity_id
_entity_poly.type
_entity_poly.pdbx_seq_one_letter_code
_entity_poly.pdbx_strand_id
1 'polypeptide(L)'
;MSYPQQGQGQPYQQQQQQAYQGGYSPAPAQQQQQAVARGVGANMKRRNPVGAWLGLPMITLGVYGLVWMFKVHNELHNYDRRIDDAATGALLSMIFGFVTLGIWPLVVWCKLGGRIAQAQRAAGLPATCSGGMGFLLGILGFGVLYYQIQINKVVDRYGDTPAGQQVSLVA
;
A
#
# COMPACT_ATOMS: atom_id res chain seq x y z
N MET A 1 -13.33 -68.05 1.22
CA MET A 1 -13.60 -67.14 0.07
C MET A 1 -13.01 -65.78 0.42
N SER A 2 -11.81 -65.54 -0.10
CA SER A 2 -10.98 -64.36 0.07
C SER A 2 -11.17 -63.44 -1.13
N TYR A 3 -11.44 -62.15 -0.90
CA TYR A 3 -10.91 -60.99 -1.65
C TYR A 3 -11.19 -59.70 -0.85
N PRO A 4 -10.17 -58.86 -0.56
CA PRO A 4 -10.32 -57.41 -0.48
C PRO A 4 -9.81 -56.74 -1.76
N GLN A 5 -10.55 -55.74 -2.25
CA GLN A 5 -10.20 -54.92 -3.42
C GLN A 5 -9.30 -53.74 -3.03
N GLN A 6 -8.30 -53.53 -3.88
CA GLN A 6 -7.24 -52.52 -3.85
C GLN A 6 -7.70 -51.12 -4.31
N GLY A 7 -6.94 -50.08 -3.91
CA GLY A 7 -6.71 -48.88 -4.74
C GLY A 7 -6.51 -47.58 -3.95
N GLN A 8 -5.27 -47.18 -3.61
CA GLN A 8 -4.50 -46.07 -4.25
C GLN A 8 -4.98 -44.65 -3.84
N GLY A 9 -4.19 -43.70 -3.34
CA GLY A 9 -2.75 -43.58 -3.06
C GLY A 9 -2.40 -42.15 -2.61
N GLN A 10 -1.17 -42.00 -2.09
CA GLN A 10 -0.35 -40.77 -1.94
C GLN A 10 -0.70 -39.74 -0.83
N PRO A 11 0.02 -39.75 0.31
CA PRO A 11 0.30 -38.55 1.07
C PRO A 11 1.50 -37.81 0.43
N TYR A 12 1.28 -36.60 -0.09
CA TYR A 12 2.36 -35.73 -0.52
C TYR A 12 3.20 -35.29 0.68
N GLN A 13 4.39 -35.89 0.77
CA GLN A 13 5.68 -35.28 1.09
C GLN A 13 5.65 -34.04 2.00
N GLN A 14 5.81 -34.25 3.31
CA GLN A 14 6.59 -33.33 4.14
C GLN A 14 7.96 -33.97 4.39
N GLN A 15 8.88 -33.74 3.45
CA GLN A 15 10.28 -34.08 3.60
C GLN A 15 11.11 -32.82 3.37
N GLN A 16 11.61 -32.24 4.46
CA GLN A 16 12.98 -31.77 4.60
C GLN A 16 13.19 -31.42 6.08
N GLN A 17 13.65 -32.40 6.86
CA GLN A 17 15.06 -32.62 7.19
C GLN A 17 15.66 -31.48 8.02
N GLN A 18 15.69 -31.66 9.33
CA GLN A 18 16.70 -31.04 10.20
C GLN A 18 17.18 -32.05 11.23
N ALA A 19 18.12 -32.89 10.80
CA ALA A 19 18.99 -33.67 11.67
C ALA A 19 20.42 -33.50 11.16
N TYR A 20 21.08 -32.43 11.61
CA TYR A 20 22.53 -32.34 11.70
C TYR A 20 22.86 -31.51 12.93
N GLN A 21 23.20 -32.21 14.02
CA GLN A 21 24.01 -31.64 15.08
C GLN A 21 25.41 -31.39 14.52
N GLY A 22 25.85 -30.15 14.56
CA GLY A 22 27.21 -29.75 14.21
C GLY A 22 27.40 -28.31 14.63
N GLY A 23 28.20 -28.08 15.66
CA GLY A 23 28.43 -26.77 16.25
C GLY A 23 29.01 -25.77 15.25
N TYR A 24 28.20 -24.80 14.87
CA TYR A 24 28.61 -23.47 14.43
C TYR A 24 27.55 -22.49 14.95
N SER A 25 28.00 -21.46 15.65
CA SER A 25 27.15 -20.36 16.11
C SER A 25 26.45 -19.73 14.91
N PRO A 26 25.10 -19.68 14.86
CA PRO A 26 24.43 -18.94 13.81
C PRO A 26 24.66 -17.45 14.08
N ALA A 27 25.27 -16.76 13.12
CA ALA A 27 25.15 -15.31 13.01
C ALA A 27 23.67 -14.94 13.09
N PRO A 28 23.29 -13.81 13.72
CA PRO A 28 21.90 -13.41 13.81
C PRO A 28 21.36 -13.15 12.40
N ALA A 29 20.73 -14.17 11.83
CA ALA A 29 19.79 -13.99 10.75
C ALA A 29 18.75 -13.03 11.29
N GLN A 30 18.69 -11.83 10.72
CA GLN A 30 17.62 -10.89 10.99
C GLN A 30 16.32 -11.58 10.57
N GLN A 31 15.69 -12.26 11.53
CA GLN A 31 14.35 -12.77 11.42
C GLN A 31 13.47 -11.55 11.26
N GLN A 32 13.24 -11.15 10.02
CA GLN A 32 12.19 -10.24 9.68
C GLN A 32 10.91 -11.00 10.05
N GLN A 33 10.46 -10.77 11.29
CA GLN A 33 9.29 -11.35 11.92
C GLN A 33 8.18 -11.39 10.85
N GLN A 34 7.93 -12.57 10.30
CA GLN A 34 6.93 -12.74 9.26
C GLN A 34 5.58 -12.55 9.94
N ALA A 35 5.10 -11.31 9.94
CA ALA A 35 3.78 -10.98 10.44
C ALA A 35 2.77 -11.87 9.70
N VAL A 36 1.99 -12.62 10.48
CA VAL A 36 0.99 -13.57 9.94
C VAL A 36 0.04 -12.79 9.03
N ALA A 37 -0.02 -13.18 7.75
CA ALA A 37 -0.90 -12.53 6.78
C ALA A 37 -2.37 -12.71 7.20
N ARG A 38 -3.09 -11.59 7.35
CA ARG A 38 -4.52 -11.51 7.69
C ARG A 38 -5.39 -11.02 6.53
N GLY A 39 -4.78 -10.71 5.40
CA GLY A 39 -5.46 -10.29 4.18
C GLY A 39 -4.52 -10.27 2.99
N VAL A 40 -5.10 -10.01 1.81
CA VAL A 40 -4.37 -9.86 0.55
C VAL A 40 -4.82 -8.60 -0.16
N GLY A 41 -3.87 -7.96 -0.84
CA GLY A 41 -4.06 -6.70 -1.56
C GLY A 41 -3.24 -6.65 -2.84
N ALA A 42 -3.40 -5.61 -3.65
CA ALA A 42 -2.54 -5.36 -4.81
C ALA A 42 -1.47 -4.31 -4.49
N ASN A 43 -0.20 -4.58 -4.82
CA ASN A 43 0.88 -3.63 -4.53
C ASN A 43 0.67 -2.31 -5.28
N MET A 44 1.02 -1.19 -4.64
CA MET A 44 0.88 0.14 -5.21
C MET A 44 2.12 0.51 -6.04
N LYS A 45 1.98 1.52 -6.91
CA LYS A 45 3.09 1.96 -7.76
C LYS A 45 4.04 2.86 -6.97
N ARG A 46 5.32 2.47 -6.90
CA ARG A 46 6.40 3.35 -6.42
C ARG A 46 6.58 4.54 -7.37
N ARG A 47 6.66 5.76 -6.83
CA ARG A 47 6.86 6.98 -7.63
C ARG A 47 7.95 7.85 -7.03
N ASN A 48 8.67 8.62 -7.85
CA ASN A 48 9.55 9.67 -7.34
C ASN A 48 8.68 10.78 -6.70
N PRO A 49 8.83 11.10 -5.40
CA PRO A 49 8.04 12.12 -4.74
C PRO A 49 8.15 13.50 -5.39
N VAL A 50 9.36 13.92 -5.78
CA VAL A 50 9.60 15.22 -6.44
C VAL A 50 9.01 15.22 -7.85
N GLY A 51 9.11 14.09 -8.55
CA GLY A 51 8.51 13.91 -9.87
C GLY A 51 6.99 14.00 -9.82
N ALA A 52 6.34 13.41 -8.82
CA ALA A 52 4.89 13.48 -8.64
C ALA A 52 4.41 14.86 -8.16
N TRP A 53 5.19 15.52 -7.31
CA TRP A 53 4.85 16.82 -6.71
C TRP A 53 5.07 18.01 -7.67
N LEU A 54 6.23 18.09 -8.32
CA LEU A 54 6.62 19.27 -9.09
C LEU A 54 6.92 18.94 -10.55
N GLY A 55 7.64 17.86 -10.82
CA GLY A 55 8.08 17.53 -12.19
C GLY A 55 6.92 17.35 -13.16
N LEU A 56 6.01 16.40 -12.88
CA LEU A 56 4.88 16.10 -13.76
C LEU A 56 3.82 17.20 -13.76
N PRO A 57 3.45 17.84 -12.63
CA PRO A 57 2.58 19.00 -12.66
C PRO A 57 3.16 20.15 -13.48
N MET A 58 4.46 20.42 -13.44
CA MET A 58 5.07 21.48 -14.26
C MET A 58 5.00 21.16 -15.76
N ILE A 59 5.28 19.92 -16.15
CA ILE A 59 5.23 19.48 -17.56
C ILE A 59 3.77 19.46 -18.08
N THR A 60 2.82 19.10 -17.23
CA THR A 60 1.39 18.95 -17.60
C THR A 60 0.55 20.19 -17.28
N LEU A 61 1.17 21.31 -16.95
CA LEU A 61 0.48 22.56 -16.57
C LEU A 61 -0.55 22.38 -15.44
N GLY A 62 -0.21 21.57 -14.43
CA GLY A 62 -1.02 21.31 -13.24
C GLY A 62 -2.00 20.14 -13.38
N VAL A 63 -2.30 19.67 -14.59
CA VAL A 63 -3.31 18.62 -14.84
C VAL A 63 -2.94 17.30 -14.16
N TYR A 64 -1.65 16.98 -14.03
CA TYR A 64 -1.21 15.75 -13.36
C TYR A 64 -1.70 15.65 -11.90
N GLY A 65 -1.93 16.76 -11.20
CA GLY A 65 -2.47 16.73 -9.83
C GLY A 65 -3.82 16.00 -9.74
N LEU A 66 -4.68 16.15 -10.75
CA LEU A 66 -5.97 15.46 -10.87
C LEU A 66 -5.76 13.95 -11.06
N VAL A 67 -4.88 13.60 -11.99
CA VAL A 67 -4.53 12.21 -12.30
C VAL A 67 -3.93 11.52 -11.07
N TRP A 68 -3.07 12.22 -10.34
CA TRP A 68 -2.45 11.74 -9.12
C TRP A 68 -3.50 11.46 -8.03
N MET A 69 -4.42 12.41 -7.80
CA MET A 69 -5.53 12.24 -6.86
C MET A 69 -6.34 10.97 -7.13
N PHE A 70 -6.75 10.76 -8.37
CA PHE A 70 -7.50 9.57 -8.78
C PHE A 70 -6.67 8.29 -8.55
N LYS A 71 -5.44 8.27 -9.06
CA LYS A 71 -4.58 7.07 -9.01
C LYS A 71 -4.27 6.64 -7.58
N VAL A 72 -3.93 7.57 -6.70
CA VAL A 72 -3.60 7.24 -5.31
C VAL A 72 -4.79 6.63 -4.58
N HIS A 73 -5.99 7.20 -4.74
CA HIS A 73 -7.19 6.66 -4.12
C HIS A 73 -7.55 5.26 -4.64
N ASN A 74 -7.46 5.07 -5.96
CA ASN A 74 -7.70 3.77 -6.58
C ASN A 74 -6.66 2.73 -6.12
N GLU A 75 -5.38 3.10 -6.07
CA GLU A 75 -4.31 2.21 -5.59
C GLU A 75 -4.48 1.85 -4.11
N LEU A 76 -4.88 2.80 -3.26
CA LEU A 76 -5.16 2.50 -1.85
C LEU A 76 -6.33 1.53 -1.69
N HIS A 77 -7.41 1.72 -2.44
CA HIS A 77 -8.56 0.80 -2.40
C HIS A 77 -8.19 -0.61 -2.89
N ASN A 78 -7.40 -0.71 -3.96
CA ASN A 78 -6.94 -2.01 -4.48
C ASN A 78 -5.90 -2.67 -3.57
N TYR A 79 -5.12 -1.88 -2.84
CA TYR A 79 -4.17 -2.35 -1.85
C TYR A 79 -4.85 -2.89 -0.59
N ASP A 80 -5.84 -2.18 -0.04
CA ASP A 80 -6.65 -2.67 1.07
C ASP A 80 -8.12 -2.39 0.79
N ARG A 81 -8.89 -3.46 0.53
CA ARG A 81 -10.32 -3.39 0.21
C ARG A 81 -11.19 -2.85 1.35
N ARG A 82 -10.63 -2.71 2.56
CA ARG A 82 -11.29 -2.06 3.70
C ARG A 82 -11.21 -0.54 3.63
N ILE A 83 -10.37 0.02 2.75
CA ILE A 83 -10.36 1.44 2.44
C ILE A 83 -11.48 1.70 1.42
N ASP A 84 -12.35 2.68 1.68
CA ASP A 84 -13.45 3.01 0.75
C ASP A 84 -12.94 3.36 -0.66
N ASP A 85 -13.66 2.89 -1.69
CA ASP A 85 -13.45 3.37 -3.05
C ASP A 85 -13.92 4.83 -3.16
N ALA A 86 -12.95 5.73 -3.19
CA ALA A 86 -13.17 7.16 -3.28
C ALA A 86 -12.37 7.79 -4.43
N ALA A 87 -11.90 7.00 -5.40
CA ALA A 87 -11.08 7.52 -6.49
C ALA A 87 -11.85 8.52 -7.34
N THR A 88 -13.05 8.13 -7.77
CA THR A 88 -13.95 8.99 -8.54
C THR A 88 -14.39 10.19 -7.70
N GLY A 89 -14.80 9.97 -6.44
CA GLY A 89 -15.20 11.05 -5.54
C GLY A 89 -14.09 12.08 -5.29
N ALA A 90 -12.84 11.63 -5.14
CA ALA A 90 -11.69 12.51 -4.97
C ALA A 90 -11.40 13.33 -6.23
N LEU A 91 -11.49 12.71 -7.41
CA LEU A 91 -11.34 13.42 -8.68
C LEU A 91 -12.42 14.50 -8.86
N LEU A 92 -13.69 14.13 -8.64
CA LEU A 92 -14.80 15.08 -8.70
C LEU A 92 -14.64 16.21 -7.68
N SER A 93 -14.07 15.93 -6.50
CA SER A 93 -13.81 16.98 -5.50
C SER A 93 -12.84 18.05 -5.96
N MET A 94 -11.88 17.69 -6.81
CA MET A 94 -10.94 18.66 -7.36
C MET A 94 -11.53 19.42 -8.54
N ILE A 95 -12.33 18.77 -9.39
CA ILE A 95 -12.98 19.38 -10.56
C ILE A 95 -14.11 20.33 -10.14
N PHE A 96 -15.00 19.87 -9.27
CA PHE A 96 -16.17 20.62 -8.78
C PHE A 96 -15.93 21.29 -7.43
N GLY A 97 -14.69 21.31 -6.95
CA GLY A 97 -14.34 21.90 -5.66
C GLY A 97 -14.76 23.36 -5.53
N PHE A 98 -14.73 24.12 -6.64
CA PHE A 98 -15.17 25.51 -6.70
C PHE A 98 -16.65 25.70 -6.30
N VAL A 99 -17.52 24.72 -6.60
CA VAL A 99 -18.95 24.75 -6.23
C VAL A 99 -19.10 24.73 -4.71
N THR A 100 -18.18 24.07 -4.01
CA THR A 100 -18.15 23.94 -2.55
C THR A 100 -17.24 24.95 -1.86
N LEU A 101 -16.85 26.03 -2.56
CA LEU A 101 -15.88 27.03 -2.08
C LEU A 101 -14.54 26.42 -1.64
N GLY A 102 -14.14 25.30 -2.25
CA GLY A 102 -12.90 24.59 -1.92
C GLY A 102 -12.96 23.74 -0.64
N ILE A 103 -14.10 23.69 0.07
CA ILE A 103 -14.20 22.91 1.32
C ILE A 103 -14.12 21.41 1.06
N TRP A 104 -14.82 20.93 0.03
CA TRP A 104 -14.86 19.50 -0.28
C TRP A 104 -13.48 18.90 -0.63
N PRO A 105 -12.64 19.49 -1.52
CA PRO A 105 -11.31 18.96 -1.77
C PRO A 105 -10.41 18.98 -0.52
N LEU A 106 -10.56 19.96 0.39
CA LEU A 106 -9.83 19.96 1.67
C LEU A 106 -10.22 18.78 2.57
N VAL A 107 -11.52 18.44 2.64
CA VAL A 107 -11.97 17.28 3.41
C VAL A 107 -11.41 15.98 2.81
N VAL A 108 -11.44 15.83 1.49
CA VAL A 108 -10.85 14.67 0.80
C VAL A 108 -9.35 14.60 1.08
N TRP A 109 -8.67 15.74 1.05
CA TRP A 109 -7.24 15.85 1.34
C TRP A 109 -6.88 15.35 2.74
N CYS A 110 -7.64 15.74 3.76
CA CYS A 110 -7.44 15.28 5.14
C CYS A 110 -7.75 13.79 5.28
N LYS A 111 -8.84 13.30 4.65
CA LYS A 111 -9.22 11.88 4.66
C LYS A 111 -8.15 11.00 4.03
N LEU A 112 -7.48 11.47 2.98
CA LEU A 112 -6.38 10.75 2.33
C LEU A 112 -5.27 10.39 3.34
N GLY A 113 -4.90 11.29 4.24
CA GLY A 113 -3.90 11.00 5.28
C GLY A 113 -4.29 9.82 6.17
N GLY A 114 -5.57 9.76 6.58
CA GLY A 114 -6.09 8.63 7.36
C GLY A 114 -6.06 7.30 6.60
N ARG A 115 -6.36 7.34 5.29
CA ARG A 115 -6.30 6.16 4.41
C ARG A 115 -4.87 5.67 4.19
N ILE A 116 -3.90 6.58 4.03
CA ILE A 116 -2.48 6.21 3.94
C ILE A 116 -2.00 5.61 5.27
N ALA A 117 -2.42 6.17 6.41
CA ALA A 117 -2.11 5.62 7.72
C ALA A 117 -2.75 4.22 7.94
N GLN A 118 -3.92 3.96 7.37
CA GLN A 118 -4.52 2.62 7.33
C GLN A 118 -3.69 1.66 6.47
N ALA A 119 -3.27 2.07 5.27
CA ALA A 119 -2.42 1.26 4.42
C ALA A 119 -1.07 0.92 5.08
N GLN A 120 -0.47 1.87 5.82
CA GLN A 120 0.74 1.64 6.62
C GLN A 120 0.52 0.56 7.68
N ARG A 121 -0.59 0.62 8.43
CA ARG A 121 -0.95 -0.41 9.41
C ARG A 121 -1.18 -1.78 8.76
N ALA A 122 -1.88 -1.82 7.63
CA ALA A 122 -2.08 -3.05 6.86
C ALA A 122 -0.78 -3.66 6.34
N ALA A 123 0.25 -2.83 6.09
CA ALA A 123 1.60 -3.29 5.73
C ALA A 123 2.46 -3.75 6.93
N GLY A 124 1.96 -3.56 8.16
CA GLY A 124 2.71 -3.79 9.39
C GLY A 124 3.70 -2.69 9.74
N LEU A 125 3.54 -1.50 9.15
CA LEU A 125 4.35 -0.32 9.43
C LEU A 125 3.67 0.56 10.49
N PRO A 126 4.44 1.35 11.24
CA PRO A 126 3.87 2.39 12.08
C PRO A 126 3.10 3.41 11.21
N ALA A 127 1.91 3.81 11.65
CA ALA A 127 1.11 4.85 11.01
C ALA A 127 1.76 6.24 11.23
N THR A 128 2.72 6.60 10.36
CA THR A 128 3.41 7.89 10.42
C THR A 128 2.75 8.97 9.55
N CYS A 129 1.74 8.62 8.75
CA CYS A 129 0.98 9.59 7.98
C CYS A 129 -0.06 10.30 8.86
N SER A 130 -0.07 11.63 8.82
CA SER A 130 -1.01 12.48 9.55
C SER A 130 -1.79 13.34 8.57
N GLY A 131 -3.13 13.31 8.67
CA GLY A 131 -4.01 14.20 7.90
C GLY A 131 -3.79 15.68 8.24
N GLY A 132 -3.49 16.00 9.51
CA GLY A 132 -3.19 17.37 9.93
C GLY A 132 -1.88 17.90 9.34
N MET A 133 -0.82 17.07 9.32
CA MET A 133 0.44 17.43 8.66
C MET A 133 0.23 17.57 7.15
N GLY A 134 -0.53 16.65 6.54
CA GLY A 134 -0.89 16.72 5.13
C GLY A 134 -1.68 17.97 4.78
N PHE A 135 -2.58 18.43 5.66
CA PHE A 135 -3.32 19.68 5.52
C PHE A 135 -2.40 20.91 5.56
N LEU A 136 -1.56 21.02 6.59
CA LEU A 136 -0.62 22.14 6.74
C LEU A 136 0.32 22.24 5.53
N LEU A 137 0.89 21.10 5.11
CA LEU A 137 1.76 21.06 3.94
C LEU A 137 0.98 21.26 2.64
N GLY A 138 -0.31 20.92 2.59
CA GLY A 138 -1.18 21.19 1.46
C GLY A 138 -1.33 22.68 1.18
N ILE A 139 -1.54 23.49 2.23
CA ILE A 139 -1.60 24.96 2.13
C ILE A 139 -0.26 25.53 1.63
N LEU A 140 0.85 24.98 2.09
CA LEU A 140 2.20 25.39 1.68
C LEU A 140 2.61 24.85 0.29
N GLY A 141 1.77 24.03 -0.35
CA GLY A 141 2.04 23.44 -1.65
C GLY A 141 2.88 22.15 -1.62
N PHE A 142 3.33 21.66 -0.46
CA PHE A 142 4.15 20.46 -0.30
C PHE A 142 3.35 19.18 0.00
N GLY A 143 2.03 19.24 0.03
CA GLY A 143 1.23 18.11 0.49
C GLY A 143 1.33 16.86 -0.41
N VAL A 144 1.41 17.01 -1.74
CA VAL A 144 1.62 15.86 -2.67
C VAL A 144 2.96 15.19 -2.38
N LEU A 145 4.02 15.97 -2.15
CA LEU A 145 5.34 15.46 -1.81
C LEU A 145 5.28 14.61 -0.53
N TYR A 146 4.67 15.16 0.53
CA TYR A 146 4.51 14.47 1.80
C TYR A 146 3.75 13.16 1.67
N TYR A 147 2.58 13.17 1.04
CA TYR A 147 1.78 11.96 0.89
C TYR A 147 2.45 10.92 -0.01
N GLN A 148 3.13 11.35 -1.07
CA GLN A 148 3.87 10.41 -1.92
C GLN A 148 5.03 9.73 -1.16
N ILE A 149 5.73 10.45 -0.27
CA ILE A 149 6.74 9.86 0.62
C ILE A 149 6.10 8.81 1.54
N GLN A 150 4.94 9.10 2.13
CA GLN A 150 4.25 8.18 3.05
C GLN A 150 3.73 6.92 2.35
N ILE A 151 3.23 7.05 1.12
CA ILE A 151 2.81 5.93 0.26
C ILE A 151 4.01 5.07 -0.12
N ASN A 152 5.14 5.70 -0.51
CA ASN A 152 6.33 4.96 -0.90
C ASN A 152 6.86 4.07 0.23
N LYS A 153 6.73 4.46 1.51
CA LYS A 153 7.10 3.59 2.64
C LYS A 153 6.34 2.26 2.61
N VAL A 154 5.06 2.28 2.23
CA VAL A 154 4.25 1.07 2.08
C VAL A 154 4.75 0.24 0.90
N VAL A 155 5.06 0.87 -0.22
CA VAL A 155 5.57 0.14 -1.40
C VAL A 155 6.95 -0.47 -1.14
N ASP A 156 7.84 0.28 -0.48
CA ASP A 156 9.21 -0.13 -0.16
C ASP A 156 9.24 -1.35 0.79
N ARG A 157 8.18 -1.57 1.58
CA ARG A 157 8.01 -2.77 2.41
C ARG A 157 7.92 -4.06 1.58
N TYR A 158 7.48 -3.99 0.33
CA TYR A 158 7.31 -5.14 -0.56
C TYR A 158 8.47 -5.32 -1.55
N GLY A 159 9.56 -4.55 -1.40
CA GLY A 159 10.77 -4.67 -2.21
C GLY A 159 10.48 -4.52 -3.71
N ASP A 160 10.98 -5.47 -4.51
CA ASP A 160 10.85 -5.46 -5.97
C ASP A 160 9.51 -5.99 -6.49
N THR A 161 8.51 -6.21 -5.62
CA THR A 161 7.19 -6.69 -6.04
C THR A 161 6.55 -5.70 -7.01
N PRO A 162 6.25 -6.07 -8.27
CA PRO A 162 5.66 -5.17 -9.25
C PRO A 162 4.30 -4.60 -8.79
N ALA A 163 3.97 -3.40 -9.28
CA ALA A 163 2.66 -2.79 -9.03
C ALA A 163 1.53 -3.68 -9.58
N GLY A 164 0.45 -3.83 -8.82
CA GLY A 164 -0.69 -4.69 -9.18
C GLY A 164 -0.53 -6.16 -8.79
N GLN A 165 0.66 -6.61 -8.39
CA GLN A 165 0.86 -7.97 -7.92
C GLN A 165 0.32 -8.14 -6.50
N GLN A 166 -0.16 -9.35 -6.18
CA GLN A 166 -0.72 -9.65 -4.87
C GLN A 166 0.34 -9.54 -3.77
N VAL A 167 0.00 -8.87 -2.67
CA VAL A 167 0.82 -8.71 -1.48
C VAL A 167 0.04 -9.08 -0.23
N SER A 168 0.75 -9.57 0.79
CA SER A 168 0.15 -9.90 2.08
C SER A 168 -0.06 -8.65 2.94
N LEU A 169 -1.22 -8.60 3.59
CA LEU A 169 -1.56 -7.60 4.59
C LEU A 169 -1.54 -8.26 5.97
N VAL A 170 -1.08 -7.55 6.99
CA VAL A 170 -0.88 -8.11 8.35
C VAL A 170 -2.01 -7.75 9.31
N ALA A 171 -2.82 -6.76 8.96
CA ALA A 171 -3.95 -6.28 9.75
C ALA A 171 -5.25 -6.52 8.97
#